data_AF-A0A8C1T5B6-F1
#
_entry.id   AF-A0A8C1T5B6-F1
#
_cell.length_a   1.000
_cell.length_b   1.000
_cell.length_c   1.000
_cell.angle_alpha   90.00
_cell.angle_beta   90.00
_cell.angle_gamma   90.00
#
_symmetry.space_group_name_H-M   'P 1'
#
loop_
_entity.id
_entity.type
_entity.pdbx_description
1 polymer ?
#
loop_
_entity_poly.entity_id
_entity_poly.type
_entity_poly.pdbx_seq_one_letter_code
_entity_poly.pdbx_strand_id
1 'polypeptide(L)'
;MDVRDAAGRWDALGSRDSSSRQAAMELIHQEVMKRIETMGPIPDPQSSSPPAMDDSLSSDLNALLAHVLMLSKQCPYEDVREKCICLLQKVQDVGVRIPRLVGNGPSRFIPEKEILQVSKLNERIQSIFEDAFAVLGRLDNISLVMGFHPQYLESFLKTLHYLLQMDGPLSLHCRHYIGIMAAARHQCTYLVNLHVNDFLHVGGDPKWLNGLEEAPQKLRALGELNKILAHRPWLLTKEHIEHLLKAEEHSWSLAELIHVVVLLTLYHSLASFTFGCGINPDINTDGGHTFRVPSLSGYCVCDIANGNSTLEEMFGNQQVSEFSGEVEVLMEKMKQLQECHDEEEASQEEMATRFEREKTESMLVVTSEDEECVPSRDVSRHFEDLSYGYKNFSRRGEHVPTLRVLDYSWEDHGFSLVNRLYPDFGQLLDEKFQIAYNLTYNTMATHQGVDTSMLRRAIWNYIHCMFGIRGQAETASFWRPDFL
;
A
#
# COMPACT_ATOMS: atom_id res chain seq x y z
N MET A 1 28.39 11.86 13.03
CA MET A 1 28.68 10.56 12.37
C MET A 1 28.00 10.64 11.02
N ASP A 2 28.71 10.41 9.93
CA ASP A 2 28.19 10.62 8.57
C ASP A 2 26.95 9.73 8.35
N VAL A 3 25.83 10.29 7.91
CA VAL A 3 24.54 9.57 7.78
C VAL A 3 24.67 8.36 6.86
N ARG A 4 25.62 8.40 5.92
CA ARG A 4 25.99 7.30 5.01
C ARG A 4 26.60 6.09 5.73
N ASP A 5 27.28 6.29 6.85
CA ASP A 5 27.98 5.25 7.61
C ASP A 5 27.01 4.46 8.51
N ALA A 6 25.81 4.99 8.76
CA ALA A 6 24.75 4.29 9.48
C ALA A 6 23.87 3.43 8.55
N ALA A 7 23.60 3.89 7.33
CA ALA A 7 22.81 3.17 6.32
C ALA A 7 23.53 1.88 5.86
N GLY A 8 24.80 1.98 5.48
CA GLY A 8 25.58 0.84 4.96
C GLY A 8 25.74 -0.35 5.92
N ARG A 9 25.46 -0.16 7.22
CA ARG A 9 25.50 -1.25 8.22
C ARG A 9 24.31 -2.20 8.10
N TRP A 10 23.16 -1.70 7.68
CA TRP A 10 21.93 -2.49 7.55
C TRP A 10 21.85 -3.15 6.18
N ASP A 11 22.35 -2.50 5.13
CA ASP A 11 22.31 -3.00 3.75
C ASP A 11 22.95 -4.40 3.61
N ALA A 12 24.04 -4.64 4.34
CA ALA A 12 24.75 -5.93 4.33
C ALA A 12 23.91 -7.10 4.91
N LEU A 13 22.85 -6.83 5.68
CA LEU A 13 21.90 -7.85 6.14
C LEU A 13 21.07 -8.43 4.99
N GLY A 14 20.92 -7.70 3.88
CA GLY A 14 20.25 -8.16 2.67
C GLY A 14 21.07 -9.19 1.86
N SER A 15 22.35 -9.37 2.17
CA SER A 15 23.26 -10.22 1.41
C SER A 15 22.85 -11.70 1.46
N ARG A 16 22.98 -12.41 0.34
CA ARG A 16 22.83 -13.88 0.30
C ARG A 16 23.96 -14.62 1.04
N ASP A 17 25.12 -13.97 1.26
CA ASP A 17 26.22 -14.54 2.04
C ASP A 17 25.98 -14.38 3.55
N SER A 18 25.90 -15.51 4.26
CA SER A 18 25.71 -15.53 5.72
C SER A 18 26.89 -14.89 6.47
N SER A 19 28.10 -14.95 5.93
CA SER A 19 29.28 -14.33 6.56
C SER A 19 29.16 -12.80 6.57
N SER A 20 28.74 -12.22 5.45
CA SER A 20 28.43 -10.79 5.33
C SER A 20 27.32 -10.37 6.32
N ARG A 21 26.22 -11.11 6.37
CA ARG A 21 25.13 -10.84 7.34
C ARG A 21 25.61 -10.93 8.79
N GLN A 22 26.47 -11.91 9.09
CA GLN A 22 27.04 -12.07 10.42
C GLN A 22 27.92 -10.89 10.83
N ALA A 23 28.78 -10.41 9.93
CA ALA A 23 29.63 -9.24 10.19
C ALA A 23 28.78 -7.98 10.42
N ALA A 24 27.74 -7.77 9.61
CA ALA A 24 26.81 -6.66 9.76
C ALA A 24 26.07 -6.70 11.11
N MET A 25 25.57 -7.88 11.51
CA MET A 25 24.92 -8.04 12.82
C MET A 25 25.85 -7.78 14.00
N GLU A 26 27.15 -8.10 13.89
CA GLU A 26 28.12 -7.80 14.94
C GLU A 26 28.35 -6.29 15.07
N LEU A 27 28.42 -5.56 13.95
CA LEU A 27 28.52 -4.09 13.96
C LEU A 27 27.29 -3.44 14.58
N ILE A 28 26.09 -3.95 14.28
CA ILE A 28 24.82 -3.49 14.87
C ILE A 28 24.81 -3.74 16.37
N HIS A 29 25.20 -4.94 16.82
CA HIS A 29 25.29 -5.29 18.23
C HIS A 29 26.24 -4.35 18.99
N GLN A 30 27.45 -4.12 18.46
CA GLN A 30 28.42 -3.21 19.06
C GLN A 30 27.88 -1.78 19.16
N GLU A 31 27.19 -1.29 18.13
CA GLU A 31 26.61 0.04 18.14
C GLU A 31 25.49 0.20 19.17
N VAL A 32 24.58 -0.79 19.27
CA VAL A 32 23.51 -0.78 20.27
C VAL A 32 24.10 -0.78 21.68
N MET A 33 25.07 -1.67 21.96
CA MET A 33 25.70 -1.74 23.28
C MET A 33 26.47 -0.46 23.62
N LYS A 34 27.21 0.11 22.66
CA LYS A 34 27.91 1.39 22.83
C LYS A 34 26.96 2.53 23.18
N ARG A 35 25.78 2.60 22.54
CA ARG A 35 24.77 3.62 22.85
C ARG A 35 24.19 3.44 24.25
N ILE A 36 23.97 2.21 24.69
CA ILE A 36 23.52 1.90 26.06
C ILE A 36 24.58 2.33 27.08
N GLU A 37 25.85 2.01 26.87
CA GLU A 37 26.95 2.42 27.75
C GLU A 37 27.06 3.96 27.85
N THR A 38 26.81 4.65 26.74
CA THR A 38 26.87 6.13 26.68
C THR A 38 25.74 6.80 27.47
N MET A 39 24.59 6.12 27.65
CA MET A 39 23.45 6.66 28.44
C MET A 39 23.69 6.63 29.96
N GLY A 40 24.68 5.89 30.44
CA GLY A 40 24.94 5.72 31.87
C GLY A 40 23.87 4.87 32.59
N PRO A 41 24.02 4.63 33.90
CA PRO A 41 23.08 3.81 34.67
C PRO A 41 21.71 4.48 34.77
N ILE A 42 20.66 3.69 34.57
CA ILE A 42 19.26 4.10 34.75
C ILE A 42 19.08 4.59 36.19
N PRO A 43 18.56 5.83 36.42
CA PRO A 43 18.42 6.36 37.77
C PRO A 43 17.43 5.53 38.59
N ASP A 44 17.77 5.36 39.88
CA ASP A 44 16.97 4.67 40.88
C ASP A 44 15.52 5.21 40.89
N PRO A 45 14.48 4.36 40.85
CA PRO A 45 13.07 4.79 40.84
C PRO A 45 12.63 5.54 42.12
N GLN A 46 13.52 5.73 43.10
CA GLN A 46 13.29 6.49 44.33
C GLN A 46 13.92 7.91 44.32
N SER A 47 14.60 8.32 43.25
CA SER A 47 15.18 9.67 43.18
C SER A 47 14.15 10.70 42.69
N SER A 48 13.90 11.73 43.52
CA SER A 48 12.89 12.77 43.31
C SER A 48 13.29 13.88 42.33
N SER A 49 14.19 13.58 41.38
CA SER A 49 14.73 14.54 40.41
C SER A 49 14.49 13.99 39.01
N PRO A 50 13.79 14.69 38.10
CA PRO A 50 13.71 14.23 36.72
C PRO A 50 15.13 14.28 36.13
N PRO A 51 15.69 13.16 35.62
CA PRO A 51 16.96 13.24 34.93
C PRO A 51 16.75 14.11 33.69
N ALA A 52 17.64 15.07 33.47
CA ALA A 52 17.79 15.70 32.17
C ALA A 52 18.40 14.65 31.22
N MET A 53 17.60 13.66 30.83
CA MET A 53 17.94 12.77 29.73
C MET A 53 18.02 13.64 28.48
N ASP A 54 19.09 13.48 27.70
CA ASP A 54 19.14 14.04 26.37
C ASP A 54 18.12 13.25 25.52
N ASP A 55 16.92 13.81 25.37
CA ASP A 55 15.79 13.19 24.67
C ASP A 55 16.21 12.69 23.28
N SER A 56 17.18 13.36 22.63
CA SER A 56 17.71 12.99 21.32
C SER A 56 18.42 11.63 21.31
N LEU A 57 19.35 11.38 22.25
CA LEU A 57 20.07 10.12 22.38
C LEU A 57 19.11 8.96 22.70
N SER A 58 18.12 9.21 23.55
CA SER A 58 17.08 8.22 23.89
C SER A 58 16.19 7.88 22.70
N SER A 59 15.83 8.88 21.88
CA SER A 59 15.06 8.71 20.66
C SER A 59 15.83 7.89 19.61
N ASP A 60 17.13 8.15 19.44
CA ASP A 60 17.98 7.42 18.50
C ASP A 60 18.11 5.94 18.86
N LEU A 61 18.32 5.61 20.15
CA LEU A 61 18.36 4.21 20.60
C LEU A 61 17.02 3.52 20.40
N ASN A 62 15.91 4.20 20.71
CA ASN A 62 14.57 3.65 20.52
C ASN A 62 14.29 3.33 19.05
N ALA A 63 14.67 4.22 18.12
CA ALA A 63 14.55 3.98 16.68
C ALA A 63 15.37 2.75 16.23
N LEU A 64 16.60 2.59 16.75
CA LEU A 64 17.42 1.40 16.48
C LEU A 64 16.79 0.12 17.01
N LEU A 65 16.31 0.13 18.26
CA LEU A 65 15.66 -1.04 18.85
C LEU A 65 14.36 -1.39 18.13
N ALA A 66 13.61 -0.40 17.64
CA ALA A 66 12.40 -0.63 16.84
C ALA A 66 12.75 -1.26 15.47
N HIS A 67 13.85 -0.85 14.85
CA HIS A 67 14.37 -1.50 13.65
C HIS A 67 14.81 -2.95 13.93
N VAL A 68 15.55 -3.19 15.02
CA VAL A 68 15.93 -4.56 15.44
C VAL A 68 14.70 -5.42 15.70
N LEU A 69 13.64 -4.88 16.30
CA LEU A 69 12.37 -5.57 16.48
C LEU A 69 11.73 -5.94 15.15
N MET A 70 11.67 -5.02 14.18
CA MET A 70 11.18 -5.31 12.83
C MET A 70 11.96 -6.48 12.21
N LEU A 71 13.29 -6.43 12.23
CA LEU A 71 14.15 -7.48 11.67
C LEU A 71 13.94 -8.83 12.36
N SER A 72 13.74 -8.84 13.68
CA SER A 72 13.47 -10.07 14.44
C SER A 72 12.19 -10.80 14.00
N LYS A 73 11.26 -10.10 13.34
CA LYS A 73 9.95 -10.60 12.94
C LYS A 73 9.81 -10.81 11.44
N GLN A 74 10.29 -9.86 10.65
CA GLN A 74 10.02 -9.76 9.22
C GLN A 74 11.23 -10.08 8.34
N CYS A 75 12.46 -10.14 8.87
CA CYS A 75 13.63 -10.45 8.03
C CYS A 75 13.48 -11.85 7.39
N PRO A 76 13.72 -12.03 6.08
CA PRO A 76 13.61 -13.32 5.42
C PRO A 76 14.66 -14.33 5.92
N TYR A 77 15.83 -13.85 6.36
CA TYR A 77 16.92 -14.70 6.83
C TYR A 77 16.79 -15.09 8.30
N GLU A 78 16.78 -16.39 8.58
CA GLU A 78 16.62 -16.94 9.93
C GLU A 78 17.76 -16.54 10.88
N ASP A 79 19.00 -16.57 10.40
CA ASP A 79 20.19 -16.21 11.17
C ASP A 79 20.17 -14.74 11.65
N VAL A 80 19.59 -13.84 10.85
CA VAL A 80 19.37 -12.44 11.24
C VAL A 80 18.28 -12.35 12.29
N ARG A 81 17.13 -13.02 12.09
CA ARG A 81 16.01 -13.01 13.05
C ARG A 81 16.46 -13.47 14.43
N GLU A 82 17.15 -14.61 14.51
CA GLU A 82 17.64 -15.18 15.78
C GLU A 82 18.61 -14.23 16.49
N LYS A 83 19.54 -13.61 15.76
CA LYS A 83 20.49 -12.65 16.33
C LYS A 83 19.80 -11.37 16.83
N CYS A 84 18.79 -10.88 16.12
CA CYS A 84 17.98 -9.74 16.58
C CYS A 84 17.20 -10.09 17.87
N ILE A 85 16.64 -11.30 17.97
CA ILE A 85 15.98 -11.78 19.20
C ILE A 85 16.98 -11.82 20.37
N CYS A 86 18.15 -12.43 20.17
CA CYS A 86 19.20 -12.49 21.17
C CYS A 86 19.69 -11.08 21.59
N LEU A 87 19.79 -10.15 20.64
CA LEU A 87 20.18 -8.77 20.91
C LEU A 87 19.15 -8.08 21.80
N LEU A 88 17.86 -8.17 21.47
CA LEU A 88 16.79 -7.59 22.27
C LEU A 88 16.75 -8.18 23.68
N GLN A 89 16.99 -9.48 23.83
CA GLN A 89 17.09 -10.13 25.15
C GLN A 89 18.25 -9.56 25.97
N LYS A 90 19.45 -9.42 25.39
CA LYS A 90 20.60 -8.81 26.07
C LYS A 90 20.33 -7.37 26.50
N VAL A 91 19.68 -6.58 25.65
CA VAL A 91 19.27 -5.20 25.96
C VAL A 91 18.27 -5.17 27.13
N GLN A 92 17.35 -6.14 27.17
CA GLN A 92 16.41 -6.30 28.28
C GLN A 92 17.13 -6.73 29.59
N ASP A 93 18.12 -7.62 29.51
CA ASP A 93 18.89 -8.10 30.66
C ASP A 93 19.70 -7.00 31.36
N VAL A 94 20.16 -6.00 30.59
CA VAL A 94 20.83 -4.80 31.14
C VAL A 94 19.84 -3.74 31.66
N GLY A 95 18.54 -4.04 31.68
CA GLY A 95 17.50 -3.20 32.27
C GLY A 95 16.93 -2.13 31.33
N VAL A 96 17.32 -2.11 30.06
CA VAL A 96 16.79 -1.17 29.06
C VAL A 96 15.44 -1.69 28.54
N ARG A 97 14.47 -0.79 28.41
CA ARG A 97 13.15 -1.15 27.86
C ARG A 97 13.28 -1.43 26.37
N ILE A 98 12.78 -2.59 25.94
CA ILE A 98 12.71 -2.96 24.53
C ILE A 98 11.32 -2.67 23.94
N PRO A 99 11.24 -2.37 22.63
CA PRO A 99 9.97 -2.17 21.96
C PRO A 99 9.21 -3.49 21.82
N ARG A 100 7.88 -3.39 21.79
CA ARG A 100 6.94 -4.50 21.57
C ARG A 100 6.01 -4.15 20.44
N LEU A 101 5.59 -5.18 19.68
CA LEU A 101 4.65 -5.03 18.58
C LEU A 101 3.31 -4.47 19.06
N VAL A 102 2.71 -3.61 18.24
CA VAL A 102 1.34 -3.12 18.40
C VAL A 102 0.50 -3.73 17.28
N GLY A 103 -0.56 -4.46 17.65
CA GLY A 103 -1.42 -5.15 16.69
C GLY A 103 -0.92 -6.53 16.27
N ASN A 104 -1.80 -7.26 15.57
CA ASN A 104 -1.58 -8.65 15.18
C ASN A 104 -1.35 -8.72 13.67
N GLY A 105 -0.13 -8.43 13.23
CA GLY A 105 0.30 -8.64 11.84
C GLY A 105 0.14 -7.46 10.87
N PRO A 106 0.34 -7.71 9.56
CA PRO A 106 0.43 -6.66 8.55
C PRO A 106 -0.91 -6.04 8.16
N SER A 107 -2.04 -6.67 8.51
CA SER A 107 -3.40 -6.22 8.21
C SER A 107 -4.32 -6.44 9.40
N ARG A 108 -5.29 -5.54 9.59
CA ARG A 108 -6.38 -5.67 10.58
C ARG A 108 -7.45 -6.68 10.17
N PHE A 109 -7.51 -7.02 8.89
CA PHE A 109 -8.55 -7.89 8.33
C PHE A 109 -8.11 -9.35 8.21
N ILE A 110 -6.83 -9.64 8.45
CA ILE A 110 -6.28 -11.00 8.36
C ILE A 110 -6.15 -11.57 9.78
N PRO A 111 -6.85 -12.68 10.11
CA PRO A 111 -6.72 -13.32 11.41
C PRO A 111 -5.29 -13.77 11.70
N GLU A 112 -4.86 -13.73 12.97
CA GLU A 112 -3.47 -14.01 13.35
C GLU A 112 -2.97 -15.39 12.88
N LYS A 113 -3.85 -16.38 12.92
CA LYS A 113 -3.60 -17.76 12.47
C LYS A 113 -3.37 -17.90 10.95
N GLU A 114 -3.85 -16.94 10.17
CA GLU A 114 -3.79 -16.92 8.70
C GLU A 114 -2.67 -16.02 8.16
N ILE A 115 -1.98 -15.27 9.02
CA ILE A 115 -0.85 -14.44 8.63
C ILE A 115 0.27 -15.32 8.06
N LEU A 116 0.82 -14.89 6.92
CA LEU A 116 2.03 -15.49 6.35
C LEU A 116 3.20 -15.39 7.32
N GLN A 117 3.63 -16.54 7.83
CA GLN A 117 4.82 -16.63 8.68
C GLN A 117 6.06 -16.63 7.81
N VAL A 118 6.88 -15.58 7.90
CA VAL A 118 8.14 -15.44 7.13
C VAL A 118 9.10 -16.63 7.36
N SER A 119 9.00 -17.28 8.53
CA SER A 119 9.78 -18.49 8.86
C SER A 119 9.28 -19.79 8.21
N LYS A 120 8.09 -19.80 7.60
CA LYS A 120 7.45 -21.00 7.04
C LYS A 120 6.88 -20.75 5.64
N LEU A 121 7.63 -20.03 4.82
CA LEU A 121 7.25 -19.75 3.45
C LEU A 121 7.66 -20.89 2.52
N ASN A 122 6.96 -21.03 1.40
CA ASN A 122 7.47 -21.86 0.32
C ASN A 122 8.69 -21.19 -0.34
N GLU A 123 9.51 -21.99 -1.03
CA GLU A 123 10.78 -21.53 -1.63
C GLU A 123 10.60 -20.35 -2.59
N ARG A 124 9.48 -20.30 -3.31
CA ARG A 124 9.18 -19.22 -4.26
C ARG A 124 8.96 -17.89 -3.53
N ILE A 125 8.08 -17.85 -2.53
CA ILE A 125 7.79 -16.61 -1.78
C ILE A 125 9.03 -16.19 -1.00
N GLN A 126 9.76 -17.15 -0.43
CA GLN A 126 11.01 -16.87 0.25
C GLN A 126 12.02 -16.15 -0.66
N SER A 127 12.23 -16.64 -1.89
CA SER A 127 13.13 -15.97 -2.84
C SER A 127 12.67 -14.55 -3.17
N ILE A 128 11.37 -14.33 -3.40
CA ILE A 128 10.83 -13.00 -3.70
C ILE A 128 11.10 -12.04 -2.52
N PHE A 129 10.89 -12.50 -1.29
CA PHE A 129 11.14 -11.71 -0.09
C PHE A 129 12.63 -11.45 0.17
N GLU A 130 13.50 -12.42 -0.10
CA GLU A 130 14.95 -12.24 -0.06
C GLU A 130 15.41 -11.16 -1.05
N ASP A 131 14.92 -11.20 -2.29
CA ASP A 131 15.27 -10.22 -3.32
C ASP A 131 14.72 -8.83 -3.00
N ALA A 132 13.48 -8.74 -2.52
CA ALA A 132 12.89 -7.48 -2.07
C ALA A 132 13.66 -6.87 -0.90
N PHE A 133 14.00 -7.69 0.10
CA PHE A 133 14.76 -7.26 1.27
C PHE A 133 16.19 -6.83 0.92
N ALA A 134 16.83 -7.49 -0.05
CA ALA A 134 18.16 -7.12 -0.52
C ALA A 134 18.20 -5.74 -1.19
N VAL A 135 17.10 -5.33 -1.83
CA VAL A 135 17.00 -4.03 -2.52
C VAL A 135 16.49 -2.93 -1.59
N LEU A 136 15.49 -3.22 -0.77
CA LEU A 136 14.78 -2.22 0.03
C LEU A 136 15.28 -2.12 1.48
N GLY A 137 16.05 -3.11 1.95
CA GLY A 137 16.49 -3.23 3.34
C GLY A 137 15.37 -3.55 4.35
N ARG A 138 14.14 -3.74 3.86
CA ARG A 138 12.94 -4.02 4.67
C ARG A 138 11.88 -4.76 3.86
N LEU A 139 10.97 -5.42 4.57
CA LEU A 139 9.74 -5.97 4.00
C LEU A 139 8.56 -5.24 4.65
N ASP A 140 7.95 -4.33 3.90
CA ASP A 140 6.81 -3.57 4.37
C ASP A 140 5.53 -4.43 4.45
N ASN A 141 4.55 -3.95 5.21
CA ASN A 141 3.30 -4.68 5.41
C ASN A 141 2.49 -4.88 4.10
N ILE A 142 2.63 -3.99 3.12
CA ILE A 142 2.02 -4.13 1.80
C ILE A 142 2.57 -5.37 1.09
N SER A 143 3.89 -5.53 1.07
CA SER A 143 4.59 -6.66 0.44
C SER A 143 4.22 -7.98 1.12
N LEU A 144 4.06 -7.96 2.45
CA LEU A 144 3.59 -9.13 3.21
C LEU A 144 2.16 -9.54 2.83
N VAL A 145 1.24 -8.58 2.69
CA VAL A 145 -0.15 -8.86 2.27
C VAL A 145 -0.23 -9.26 0.79
N MET A 146 0.55 -8.64 -0.08
CA MET A 146 0.64 -9.08 -1.48
C MET A 146 1.30 -10.46 -1.61
N GLY A 147 2.04 -10.92 -0.59
CA GLY A 147 2.64 -12.26 -0.53
C GLY A 147 1.65 -13.42 -0.61
N PHE A 148 0.35 -13.20 -0.33
CA PHE A 148 -0.71 -14.19 -0.56
C PHE A 148 -0.92 -14.46 -2.06
N HIS A 149 -0.46 -13.55 -2.92
CA HIS A 149 -0.55 -13.63 -4.37
C HIS A 149 0.83 -13.45 -5.02
N PRO A 150 1.72 -14.48 -4.99
CA PRO A 150 3.14 -14.32 -5.34
C PRO A 150 3.39 -13.85 -6.77
N GLN A 151 2.54 -14.26 -7.73
CA GLN A 151 2.63 -13.81 -9.12
C GLN A 151 2.38 -12.30 -9.26
N TYR A 152 1.42 -11.77 -8.51
CA TYR A 152 1.13 -10.34 -8.48
C TYR A 152 2.20 -9.57 -7.72
N LEU A 153 2.66 -10.08 -6.58
CA LEU A 153 3.75 -9.48 -5.79
C LEU A 153 5.02 -9.32 -6.63
N GLU A 154 5.44 -10.35 -7.36
CA GLU A 154 6.63 -10.34 -8.20
C GLU A 154 6.55 -9.24 -9.28
N SER A 155 5.41 -9.17 -9.98
CA SER A 155 5.13 -8.09 -10.94
C SER A 155 5.14 -6.71 -10.27
N PHE A 156 4.50 -6.57 -9.10
CA PHE A 156 4.45 -5.32 -8.35
C PHE A 156 5.84 -4.82 -7.93
N LEU A 157 6.67 -5.68 -7.35
CA LEU A 157 8.02 -5.33 -6.93
C LEU A 157 8.91 -4.97 -8.14
N LYS A 158 8.79 -5.70 -9.25
CA LYS A 158 9.48 -5.39 -10.51
C LYS A 158 9.10 -3.99 -11.01
N THR A 159 7.80 -3.64 -11.00
CA THR A 159 7.33 -2.29 -11.36
C THR A 159 7.88 -1.22 -10.41
N LEU A 160 7.85 -1.45 -9.10
CA LEU A 160 8.37 -0.50 -8.11
C LEU A 160 9.87 -0.28 -8.24
N HIS A 161 10.65 -1.35 -8.42
CA HIS A 161 12.09 -1.25 -8.62
C HIS A 161 12.42 -0.40 -9.84
N TYR A 162 11.71 -0.62 -10.96
CA TYR A 162 11.90 0.19 -12.16
C TYR A 162 11.55 1.67 -11.91
N LEU A 163 10.45 1.96 -11.21
CA LEU A 163 10.01 3.34 -10.96
C LEU A 163 10.86 4.07 -9.94
N LEU A 164 11.30 3.42 -8.87
CA LEU A 164 11.92 4.10 -7.73
C LEU A 164 13.42 3.90 -7.62
N GLN A 165 14.02 2.94 -8.32
CA GLN A 165 15.44 2.62 -8.17
C GLN A 165 16.24 2.77 -9.47
N MET A 166 15.65 2.40 -10.60
CA MET A 166 16.35 2.46 -11.89
C MET A 166 16.53 3.90 -12.39
N ASP A 167 17.54 4.09 -13.25
CA ASP A 167 17.73 5.36 -13.95
C ASP A 167 16.47 5.73 -14.77
N GLY A 168 16.11 7.01 -14.73
CA GLY A 168 14.88 7.48 -15.33
C GLY A 168 14.84 9.00 -15.44
N PRO A 169 13.79 9.57 -16.06
CA PRO A 169 13.71 10.99 -16.36
C PRO A 169 13.65 11.90 -15.12
N LEU A 170 13.39 11.35 -13.93
CA LEU A 170 13.27 12.08 -12.68
C LEU A 170 14.33 11.66 -11.68
N SER A 171 14.80 12.61 -10.86
CA SER A 171 15.65 12.32 -9.70
C SER A 171 14.89 11.53 -8.64
N LEU A 172 15.59 10.68 -7.87
CA LEU A 172 14.99 9.80 -6.86
C LEU A 172 14.13 10.56 -5.82
N HIS A 173 14.65 11.67 -5.28
CA HIS A 173 13.90 12.49 -4.32
C HIS A 173 12.61 13.07 -4.93
N CYS A 174 12.62 13.47 -6.20
CA CYS A 174 11.40 13.93 -6.87
C CYS A 174 10.37 12.81 -6.99
N ARG A 175 10.80 11.58 -7.29
CA ARG A 175 9.89 10.41 -7.39
C ARG A 175 9.20 10.12 -6.06
N HIS A 176 9.95 10.10 -4.95
CA HIS A 176 9.37 9.91 -3.62
C HIS A 176 8.45 11.08 -3.23
N TYR A 177 8.81 12.33 -3.55
CA TYR A 177 7.95 13.47 -3.27
C TYR A 177 6.62 13.41 -4.05
N ILE A 178 6.64 12.96 -5.31
CA ILE A 178 5.43 12.70 -6.09
C ILE A 178 4.58 11.60 -5.43
N GLY A 179 5.22 10.56 -4.89
CA GLY A 179 4.54 9.53 -4.09
C GLY A 179 3.84 10.10 -2.85
N ILE A 180 4.50 11.02 -2.11
CA ILE A 180 3.89 11.76 -0.99
C ILE A 180 2.67 12.54 -1.48
N MET A 181 2.82 13.32 -2.56
CA MET A 181 1.73 14.11 -3.15
C MET A 181 0.53 13.25 -3.52
N ALA A 182 0.76 12.07 -4.12
CA ALA A 182 -0.30 11.15 -4.53
C ALA A 182 -1.03 10.55 -3.31
N ALA A 183 -0.28 9.99 -2.36
CA ALA A 183 -0.83 9.38 -1.15
C ALA A 183 -1.63 10.37 -0.29
N ALA A 184 -1.16 11.62 -0.20
CA ALA A 184 -1.83 12.68 0.55
C ALA A 184 -3.24 13.00 0.02
N ARG A 185 -3.53 12.77 -1.27
CA ARG A 185 -4.87 12.99 -1.84
C ARG A 185 -5.97 12.12 -1.22
N HIS A 186 -5.58 10.99 -0.62
CA HIS A 186 -6.45 10.04 0.05
C HIS A 186 -6.21 9.99 1.56
N GLN A 187 -5.43 10.91 2.13
CA GLN A 187 -5.04 10.92 3.56
C GLN A 187 -4.40 9.59 4.00
N CYS A 188 -3.70 8.92 3.08
CA CYS A 188 -3.05 7.64 3.36
C CYS A 188 -1.74 7.85 4.11
N THR A 189 -1.83 8.03 5.43
CA THR A 189 -0.68 8.31 6.31
C THR A 189 0.41 7.24 6.22
N TYR A 190 0.03 5.97 6.03
CA TYR A 190 0.98 4.87 5.83
C TYR A 190 1.90 5.13 4.64
N LEU A 191 1.34 5.42 3.46
CA LEU A 191 2.12 5.67 2.24
C LEU A 191 2.86 7.00 2.26
N VAL A 192 2.29 8.03 2.90
CA VAL A 192 2.98 9.30 3.12
C VAL A 192 4.25 9.06 3.93
N ASN A 193 4.16 8.38 5.07
CA ASN A 193 5.31 8.11 5.94
C ASN A 193 6.33 7.19 5.25
N LEU A 194 5.87 6.21 4.46
CA LEU A 194 6.73 5.36 3.65
C LEU A 194 7.67 6.22 2.79
N HIS A 195 7.12 7.18 2.04
CA HIS A 195 7.90 8.02 1.15
C HIS A 195 8.61 9.18 1.81
N VAL A 196 8.14 9.70 2.94
CA VAL A 196 8.89 10.69 3.73
C VAL A 196 10.24 10.12 4.13
N ASN A 197 10.26 8.89 4.63
CA ASN A 197 11.49 8.21 5.03
C ASN A 197 12.43 8.00 3.84
N ASP A 198 11.90 7.46 2.73
CA ASP A 198 12.71 7.19 1.54
C ASP A 198 13.21 8.51 0.88
N PHE A 199 12.38 9.56 0.85
CA PHE A 199 12.74 10.89 0.35
C PHE A 199 13.93 11.49 1.08
N LEU A 200 13.91 11.44 2.42
CA LEU A 200 15.01 11.92 3.25
C LEU A 200 16.26 11.05 3.05
N HIS A 201 16.09 9.73 2.93
CA HIS A 201 17.18 8.79 2.72
C HIS A 201 17.95 9.07 1.42
N VAL A 202 17.25 9.37 0.33
CA VAL A 202 17.87 9.72 -0.96
C VAL A 202 18.33 11.19 -1.06
N GLY A 203 18.33 11.93 0.06
CA GLY A 203 18.86 13.30 0.14
C GLY A 203 17.90 14.39 -0.32
N GLY A 204 16.59 14.16 -0.25
CA GLY A 204 15.58 15.20 -0.47
C GLY A 204 15.66 16.32 0.56
N ASP A 205 15.36 17.55 0.15
CA ASP A 205 15.36 18.72 1.04
C ASP A 205 14.19 18.63 2.05
N PRO A 206 14.45 18.54 3.37
CA PRO A 206 13.40 18.44 4.38
C PRO A 206 12.41 19.60 4.35
N LYS A 207 12.78 20.77 3.81
CA LYS A 207 11.87 21.91 3.69
C LYS A 207 10.64 21.61 2.84
N TRP A 208 10.76 20.74 1.83
CA TRP A 208 9.63 20.39 0.97
C TRP A 208 8.53 19.65 1.75
N LEU A 209 8.87 19.05 2.89
CA LEU A 209 7.95 18.32 3.77
C LEU A 209 7.02 19.25 4.58
N ASN A 210 7.29 20.56 4.58
CA ASN A 210 6.43 21.56 5.22
C ASN A 210 5.19 21.93 4.37
N GLY A 211 5.11 21.40 3.14
CA GLY A 211 3.94 21.51 2.27
C GLY A 211 4.30 21.80 0.82
N LEU A 212 3.29 21.74 -0.05
CA LEU A 212 3.49 21.92 -1.49
C LEU A 212 4.07 23.30 -1.83
N GLU A 213 3.77 24.33 -1.04
CA GLU A 213 4.27 25.70 -1.26
C GLU A 213 5.81 25.79 -1.20
N GLU A 214 6.44 24.95 -0.38
CA GLU A 214 7.90 24.90 -0.17
C GLU A 214 8.61 24.02 -1.21
N ALA A 215 7.87 23.35 -2.09
CA ALA A 215 8.44 22.56 -3.18
C ALA A 215 8.80 23.43 -4.41
N PRO A 216 9.73 22.95 -5.26
CA PRO A 216 10.04 23.58 -6.55
C PRO A 216 8.79 23.83 -7.39
N GLN A 217 8.76 24.97 -8.09
CA GLN A 217 7.63 25.36 -8.94
C GLN A 217 7.22 24.27 -9.94
N LYS A 218 8.19 23.53 -10.50
CA LYS A 218 7.96 22.39 -11.39
C LYS A 218 7.04 21.33 -10.75
N LEU A 219 7.27 20.96 -9.48
CA LEU A 219 6.46 19.99 -8.74
C LEU A 219 5.11 20.58 -8.31
N ARG A 220 5.06 21.86 -7.92
CA ARG A 220 3.80 22.54 -7.57
C ARG A 220 2.79 22.52 -8.73
N ALA A 221 3.26 22.67 -9.96
CA ALA A 221 2.42 22.62 -11.15
C ALA A 221 1.67 21.28 -11.32
N LEU A 222 2.16 20.18 -10.73
CA LEU A 222 1.49 18.88 -10.76
C LEU A 222 0.25 18.80 -9.89
N GLY A 223 0.00 19.77 -9.00
CA GLY A 223 -1.10 19.74 -8.05
C GLY A 223 -2.46 19.52 -8.71
N GLU A 224 -2.74 20.22 -9.81
CA GLU A 224 -4.01 20.10 -10.54
C GLU A 224 -4.14 18.72 -11.20
N LEU A 225 -3.09 18.24 -11.85
CA LEU A 225 -3.08 16.92 -12.49
C LEU A 225 -3.30 15.80 -11.46
N ASN A 226 -2.55 15.84 -10.35
CA ASN A 226 -2.69 14.88 -9.24
C ASN A 226 -4.11 14.86 -8.69
N LYS A 227 -4.69 16.04 -8.49
CA LYS A 227 -6.06 16.20 -8.02
C LYS A 227 -7.09 15.58 -8.96
N ILE A 228 -6.95 15.81 -10.27
CA ILE A 228 -7.85 15.27 -11.30
C ILE A 228 -7.73 13.74 -11.35
N LEU A 229 -6.50 13.21 -11.44
CA LEU A 229 -6.25 11.78 -11.54
C LEU A 229 -6.78 10.99 -10.33
N ALA A 230 -6.63 11.53 -9.11
CA ALA A 230 -7.04 10.85 -7.88
C ALA A 230 -8.56 10.71 -7.72
N HIS A 231 -9.34 11.69 -8.23
CA HIS A 231 -10.75 11.84 -7.85
C HIS A 231 -11.71 11.85 -9.03
N ARG A 232 -11.34 12.48 -10.15
CA ARG A 232 -12.22 12.69 -11.32
C ARG A 232 -11.41 12.63 -12.62
N PRO A 233 -10.82 11.48 -12.97
CA PRO A 233 -9.88 11.37 -14.09
C PRO A 233 -10.50 11.75 -15.44
N TRP A 234 -11.83 11.63 -15.60
CA TRP A 234 -12.57 12.04 -16.80
C TRP A 234 -12.57 13.55 -17.06
N LEU A 235 -12.18 14.38 -16.08
CA LEU A 235 -12.03 15.83 -16.26
C LEU A 235 -10.68 16.23 -16.87
N LEU A 236 -9.78 15.26 -17.08
CA LEU A 236 -8.49 15.53 -17.71
C LEU A 236 -8.73 15.95 -19.17
N THR A 237 -8.15 17.09 -19.54
CA THR A 237 -8.21 17.66 -20.89
C THR A 237 -6.83 17.94 -21.43
N LYS A 238 -6.71 18.15 -22.74
CA LYS A 238 -5.43 18.51 -23.38
C LYS A 238 -4.83 19.80 -22.82
N GLU A 239 -5.65 20.75 -22.38
CA GLU A 239 -5.18 22.03 -21.82
C GLU A 239 -4.39 21.83 -20.53
N HIS A 240 -4.75 20.83 -19.72
CA HIS A 240 -3.99 20.46 -18.52
C HIS A 240 -2.60 19.93 -18.89
N ILE A 241 -2.51 19.12 -19.95
CA ILE A 241 -1.24 18.59 -20.45
C ILE A 241 -0.41 19.69 -21.09
N GLU A 242 -1.02 20.52 -21.95
CA GLU A 242 -0.37 21.67 -22.58
C GLU A 242 0.20 22.64 -21.54
N HIS A 243 -0.50 22.88 -20.44
CA HIS A 243 -0.04 23.74 -19.35
C HIS A 243 1.28 23.24 -18.74
N LEU A 244 1.43 21.93 -18.54
CA LEU A 244 2.66 21.32 -17.99
C LEU A 244 3.82 21.30 -18.99
N LEU A 245 3.50 21.26 -20.29
CA LEU A 245 4.48 21.21 -21.38
C LEU A 245 4.89 22.60 -21.90
N LYS A 246 4.33 23.70 -21.37
CA LYS A 246 4.67 25.06 -21.83
C LYS A 246 6.17 25.31 -21.67
N ALA A 247 6.80 25.86 -22.72
CA ALA A 247 8.23 26.16 -22.76
C ALA A 247 8.59 27.34 -21.85
N GLU A 248 8.57 27.09 -20.55
CA GLU A 248 9.03 27.99 -19.48
C GLU A 248 10.25 27.38 -18.77
N GLU A 249 10.87 28.13 -17.87
CA GLU A 249 12.09 27.74 -17.14
C GLU A 249 11.97 26.40 -16.37
N HIS A 250 10.74 25.98 -16.07
CA HIS A 250 10.41 24.79 -15.29
C HIS A 250 9.44 23.85 -16.00
N SER A 251 9.57 23.73 -17.32
CA SER A 251 8.73 22.87 -18.16
C SER A 251 8.93 21.37 -17.91
N TRP A 252 7.86 20.59 -18.12
CA TRP A 252 7.91 19.13 -18.14
C TRP A 252 8.15 18.63 -19.56
N SER A 253 9.01 17.62 -19.71
CA SER A 253 9.07 16.82 -20.93
C SER A 253 7.97 15.75 -20.94
N LEU A 254 7.63 15.22 -22.12
CA LEU A 254 6.67 14.13 -22.24
C LEU A 254 7.10 12.87 -21.47
N ALA A 255 8.40 12.54 -21.48
CA ALA A 255 8.93 11.38 -20.77
C ALA A 255 8.81 11.54 -19.24
N GLU A 256 9.17 12.73 -18.72
CA GLU A 256 8.97 13.04 -17.30
C GLU A 256 7.47 12.99 -16.94
N LEU A 257 6.60 13.57 -17.77
CA LEU A 257 5.17 13.62 -17.49
C LEU A 257 4.51 12.23 -17.47
N ILE A 258 4.89 11.33 -18.38
CA ILE A 258 4.42 9.94 -18.34
C ILE A 258 4.88 9.24 -17.07
N HIS A 259 6.14 9.43 -16.66
CA HIS A 259 6.64 8.89 -15.40
C HIS A 259 5.83 9.45 -14.20
N VAL A 260 5.54 10.75 -14.18
CA VAL A 260 4.68 11.37 -13.15
C VAL A 260 3.30 10.73 -13.12
N VAL A 261 2.60 10.64 -14.26
CA VAL A 261 1.23 10.09 -14.34
C VAL A 261 1.19 8.67 -13.80
N VAL A 262 2.20 7.88 -14.10
CA VAL A 262 2.36 6.52 -13.59
C VAL A 262 2.56 6.52 -12.07
N LEU A 263 3.47 7.33 -11.54
CA LEU A 263 3.71 7.39 -10.09
C LEU A 263 2.45 7.83 -9.34
N LEU A 264 1.75 8.85 -9.85
CA LEU A 264 0.51 9.35 -9.25
C LEU A 264 -0.56 8.24 -9.21
N THR A 265 -0.87 7.64 -10.36
CA THR A 265 -1.92 6.61 -10.44
C THR A 265 -1.56 5.34 -9.68
N LEU A 266 -0.28 4.96 -9.64
CA LEU A 266 0.21 3.85 -8.81
C LEU A 266 -0.11 4.10 -7.33
N TYR A 267 0.25 5.26 -6.78
CA TYR A 267 0.03 5.52 -5.35
C TYR A 267 -1.40 5.90 -4.99
N HIS A 268 -2.21 6.38 -5.94
CA HIS A 268 -3.66 6.42 -5.77
C HIS A 268 -4.24 5.00 -5.64
N SER A 269 -3.85 4.08 -6.54
CA SER A 269 -4.29 2.68 -6.47
C SER A 269 -3.79 1.97 -5.21
N LEU A 270 -2.58 2.28 -4.77
CA LEU A 270 -1.98 1.69 -3.57
C LEU A 270 -2.63 2.24 -2.29
N ALA A 271 -3.13 3.49 -2.31
CA ALA A 271 -3.94 4.00 -1.20
C ALA A 271 -5.24 3.19 -1.07
N SER A 272 -5.93 2.91 -2.17
CA SER A 272 -7.12 2.03 -2.17
C SER A 272 -6.78 0.63 -1.64
N PHE A 273 -5.65 0.05 -2.05
CA PHE A 273 -5.18 -1.24 -1.51
C PHE A 273 -4.89 -1.15 0.00
N THR A 274 -4.23 -0.09 0.45
CA THR A 274 -3.86 0.10 1.86
C THR A 274 -5.10 0.12 2.75
N PHE A 275 -6.13 0.88 2.36
CA PHE A 275 -7.39 0.92 3.10
C PHE A 275 -8.22 -0.36 2.92
N GLY A 276 -8.36 -0.85 1.69
CA GLY A 276 -9.14 -2.05 1.39
C GLY A 276 -8.60 -3.33 2.04
N CYS A 277 -7.29 -3.40 2.26
CA CYS A 277 -6.65 -4.49 3.01
C CYS A 277 -6.40 -4.16 4.48
N GLY A 278 -6.80 -2.99 4.98
CA GLY A 278 -6.65 -2.62 6.39
C GLY A 278 -5.21 -2.68 6.89
N ILE A 279 -4.26 -2.21 6.08
CA ILE A 279 -2.81 -2.32 6.36
C ILE A 279 -2.45 -1.59 7.67
N ASN A 280 -1.69 -2.28 8.53
CA ASN A 280 -1.19 -1.71 9.78
C ASN A 280 0.11 -0.91 9.55
N PRO A 281 0.45 0.05 10.44
CA PRO A 281 1.77 0.68 10.44
C PRO A 281 2.91 -0.35 10.52
N ASP A 282 4.02 -0.08 9.83
CA ASP A 282 5.22 -0.91 9.90
C ASP A 282 5.80 -0.91 11.32
N ILE A 283 6.39 -2.04 11.74
CA ILE A 283 6.85 -2.26 13.12
C ILE A 283 7.78 -1.15 13.62
N ASN A 284 8.72 -0.71 12.77
CA ASN A 284 9.72 0.30 13.11
C ASN A 284 9.21 1.74 12.95
N THR A 285 7.93 1.94 12.62
CA THR A 285 7.30 3.25 12.47
C THR A 285 6.37 3.57 13.63
N ASP A 286 5.99 4.84 13.77
CA ASP A 286 5.06 5.29 14.80
C ASP A 286 3.73 4.55 14.70
N GLY A 287 3.27 4.03 15.83
CA GLY A 287 2.05 3.22 15.92
C GLY A 287 2.24 1.72 15.65
N GLY A 288 3.40 1.29 15.11
CA GLY A 288 3.73 -0.13 14.91
C GLY A 288 4.36 -0.82 16.14
N HIS A 289 4.88 -0.03 17.09
CA HIS A 289 5.50 -0.53 18.30
C HIS A 289 5.22 0.33 19.54
N THR A 290 5.48 -0.24 20.72
CA THR A 290 5.37 0.46 22.01
C THR A 290 6.46 0.04 22.97
N PHE A 291 7.00 0.99 23.73
CA PHE A 291 7.91 0.74 24.86
C PHE A 291 7.18 0.65 26.20
N ARG A 292 5.84 0.66 26.19
CA ARG A 292 5.01 0.55 27.40
C ARG A 292 4.97 -0.89 27.90
N VAL A 293 4.99 -1.03 29.22
CA VAL A 293 4.84 -2.32 29.91
C VAL A 293 3.43 -2.86 29.63
N PRO A 294 3.24 -4.18 29.42
CA PRO A 294 1.90 -4.75 29.34
C PRO A 294 1.10 -4.41 30.59
N SER A 295 -0.08 -3.83 30.43
CA SER A 295 -1.02 -3.66 31.54
C SER A 295 -1.37 -5.04 32.12
N LEU A 296 -1.50 -5.14 33.46
CA LEU A 296 -1.83 -6.39 34.17
C LEU A 296 -3.23 -6.94 33.84
N SER A 297 -4.08 -6.16 33.17
CA SER A 297 -5.22 -6.72 32.43
C SER A 297 -4.71 -7.14 31.05
N GLY A 298 -4.65 -8.43 30.77
CA GLY A 298 -4.45 -8.98 29.42
C GLY A 298 -5.61 -8.67 28.44
N TYR A 299 -6.24 -7.52 28.62
CA TYR A 299 -7.30 -6.93 27.83
C TYR A 299 -6.79 -5.56 27.41
N CYS A 300 -6.30 -5.46 26.18
CA CYS A 300 -6.21 -4.19 25.50
C CYS A 300 -7.61 -3.83 25.00
N VAL A 301 -7.99 -2.54 25.03
CA VAL A 301 -9.21 -2.06 24.36
C VAL A 301 -9.17 -2.38 22.85
N CYS A 302 -7.98 -2.58 22.29
CA CYS A 302 -7.76 -3.07 20.93
C CYS A 302 -8.16 -4.54 20.70
N ASP A 303 -8.21 -5.38 21.74
CA ASP A 303 -8.67 -6.77 21.62
C ASP A 303 -10.20 -6.86 21.45
N ILE A 304 -10.93 -5.86 21.96
CA ILE A 304 -12.40 -5.78 21.85
C ILE A 304 -12.84 -5.43 20.42
N ALA A 305 -12.03 -4.63 19.70
CA ALA A 305 -12.27 -4.30 18.30
C ALA A 305 -11.83 -5.41 17.33
N ASN A 306 -10.97 -6.34 17.77
CA ASN A 306 -10.39 -7.41 16.95
C ASN A 306 -11.08 -8.77 17.11
N GLY A 307 -12.31 -8.81 17.65
CA GLY A 307 -13.13 -10.04 17.71
C GLY A 307 -12.60 -11.15 18.63
N ASN A 308 -11.45 -10.98 19.29
CA ASN A 308 -10.79 -12.06 20.02
C ASN A 308 -11.33 -12.26 21.45
N SER A 309 -12.66 -12.25 21.58
CA SER A 309 -13.31 -12.75 22.79
C SER A 309 -13.40 -14.27 22.70
N THR A 310 -12.95 -14.94 23.77
CA THR A 310 -13.07 -16.40 23.99
C THR A 310 -14.53 -16.90 24.08
N LEU A 311 -15.49 -16.15 23.53
CA LEU A 311 -16.92 -16.45 23.43
C LEU A 311 -17.38 -16.76 21.99
N GLU A 312 -16.52 -16.63 20.97
CA GLU A 312 -16.91 -16.87 19.56
C GLU A 312 -17.11 -18.35 19.20
N GLU A 313 -16.63 -19.32 20.00
CA GLU A 313 -16.83 -20.75 19.73
C GLU A 313 -18.31 -21.19 19.79
N MET A 314 -19.22 -20.36 20.31
CA MET A 314 -20.66 -20.66 20.34
C MET A 314 -21.49 -19.93 19.26
N PHE A 315 -20.96 -18.87 18.62
CA PHE A 315 -21.67 -18.07 17.61
C PHE A 315 -21.09 -18.18 16.19
N GLY A 316 -19.83 -18.61 16.03
CA GLY A 316 -19.20 -18.78 14.70
C GLY A 316 -19.86 -19.85 13.83
N ASN A 317 -20.46 -20.88 14.43
CA ASN A 317 -21.14 -21.94 13.67
C ASN A 317 -22.44 -21.48 12.98
N GLN A 318 -23.04 -20.37 13.42
CA GLN A 318 -24.29 -19.89 12.85
C GLN A 318 -24.08 -18.93 11.67
N GLN A 319 -23.03 -18.09 11.71
CA GLN A 319 -22.64 -17.23 10.59
C GLN A 319 -21.97 -17.99 9.44
N VAL A 320 -21.09 -18.96 9.72
CA VAL A 320 -20.44 -19.78 8.67
C VAL A 320 -21.46 -20.58 7.84
N SER A 321 -22.58 -20.99 8.47
CA SER A 321 -23.66 -21.68 7.77
C SER A 321 -24.48 -20.77 6.85
N GLU A 322 -24.53 -19.46 7.12
CA GLU A 322 -25.30 -18.48 6.34
C GLU A 322 -24.46 -17.98 5.13
N PHE A 323 -23.16 -17.70 5.34
CA PHE A 323 -22.22 -17.35 4.25
C PHE A 323 -21.98 -18.47 3.25
N SER A 324 -21.99 -19.74 3.68
CA SER A 324 -21.92 -20.87 2.75
C SER A 324 -23.04 -20.75 1.71
N GLY A 325 -24.29 -20.60 2.18
CA GLY A 325 -25.46 -20.54 1.30
C GLY A 325 -25.40 -19.42 0.26
N GLU A 326 -24.88 -18.24 0.62
CA GLU A 326 -24.68 -17.13 -0.32
C GLU A 326 -23.65 -17.44 -1.41
N VAL A 327 -22.53 -18.09 -1.04
CA VAL A 327 -21.50 -18.53 -1.99
C VAL A 327 -22.08 -19.58 -2.95
N GLU A 328 -22.86 -20.53 -2.46
CA GLU A 328 -23.54 -21.50 -3.31
C GLU A 328 -24.54 -20.86 -4.27
N VAL A 329 -25.33 -19.88 -3.81
CA VAL A 329 -26.26 -19.12 -4.67
C VAL A 329 -25.51 -18.33 -5.75
N LEU A 330 -24.37 -17.70 -5.41
CA LEU A 330 -23.54 -16.99 -6.36
C LEU A 330 -22.97 -17.93 -7.44
N MET A 331 -22.45 -19.09 -7.04
CA MET A 331 -21.92 -20.08 -7.98
C MET A 331 -23.00 -20.60 -8.94
N GLU A 332 -24.21 -20.85 -8.43
CA GLU A 332 -25.35 -21.27 -9.24
C GLU A 332 -25.76 -20.17 -10.23
N LYS A 333 -25.81 -18.90 -9.80
CA LYS A 333 -26.04 -17.75 -10.68
C LYS A 333 -24.96 -17.63 -11.76
N MET A 334 -23.69 -17.80 -11.40
CA MET A 334 -22.57 -17.76 -12.36
C MET A 334 -22.72 -18.86 -13.41
N LYS A 335 -23.07 -20.08 -12.99
CA LYS A 335 -23.30 -21.20 -13.90
C LYS A 335 -24.47 -20.95 -14.85
N GLN A 336 -25.60 -20.46 -14.34
CA GLN A 336 -26.77 -20.13 -15.16
C GLN A 336 -26.45 -19.07 -16.22
N LEU A 337 -25.71 -18.02 -15.84
CA LEU A 337 -25.29 -16.99 -16.79
C LEU A 337 -24.32 -17.51 -17.85
N GLN A 338 -23.48 -18.49 -17.50
CA GLN A 338 -22.58 -19.15 -18.45
C GLN A 338 -23.34 -20.04 -19.44
N GLU A 339 -24.40 -20.73 -18.97
CA GLU A 339 -25.26 -21.56 -19.81
C GLU A 339 -26.24 -20.73 -20.68
N CYS A 340 -26.73 -19.60 -20.18
CA CYS A 340 -27.63 -18.69 -20.91
C CYS A 340 -26.90 -17.73 -21.87
N HIS A 341 -25.57 -17.75 -21.91
CA HIS A 341 -24.77 -16.87 -22.78
C HIS A 341 -25.07 -17.07 -24.28
N ASP A 342 -25.56 -18.25 -24.67
CA ASP A 342 -25.76 -18.62 -26.08
C ASP A 342 -27.13 -18.22 -26.66
N GLU A 343 -28.10 -17.74 -25.86
CA GLU A 343 -29.50 -17.62 -26.30
C GLU A 343 -30.06 -16.17 -26.46
N GLU A 344 -29.55 -15.14 -25.75
CA GLU A 344 -30.08 -13.76 -25.84
C GLU A 344 -29.00 -12.67 -25.66
N GLU A 345 -28.39 -12.18 -26.75
CA GLU A 345 -27.59 -10.95 -26.72
C GLU A 345 -28.50 -9.71 -26.59
N ALA A 346 -28.35 -8.97 -25.49
CA ALA A 346 -29.05 -7.70 -25.28
C ALA A 346 -28.71 -6.69 -26.38
N SER A 347 -29.70 -5.88 -26.81
CA SER A 347 -29.47 -4.86 -27.83
C SER A 347 -28.47 -3.78 -27.36
N GLN A 348 -27.81 -3.10 -28.30
CA GLN A 348 -26.89 -1.99 -27.99
C GLN A 348 -27.56 -0.85 -27.21
N GLU A 349 -28.84 -0.59 -27.46
CA GLU A 349 -29.62 0.45 -26.77
C GLU A 349 -29.97 0.05 -25.34
N GLU A 350 -30.38 -1.20 -25.14
CA GLU A 350 -30.64 -1.74 -23.81
C GLU A 350 -29.37 -1.73 -22.95
N MET A 351 -28.24 -2.10 -23.54
CA MET A 351 -26.95 -2.09 -22.87
C MET A 351 -26.49 -0.70 -22.45
N ALA A 352 -26.67 0.29 -23.32
CA ALA A 352 -26.39 1.68 -22.98
C ALA A 352 -27.26 2.11 -21.79
N THR A 353 -28.54 1.73 -21.80
CA THR A 353 -29.49 2.05 -20.71
C THR A 353 -29.10 1.39 -19.39
N ARG A 354 -28.72 0.11 -19.42
CA ARG A 354 -28.24 -0.62 -18.23
C ARG A 354 -26.97 0.03 -17.66
N PHE A 355 -26.02 0.39 -18.52
CA PHE A 355 -24.79 1.06 -18.11
C PHE A 355 -25.07 2.42 -17.44
N GLU A 356 -25.93 3.26 -18.02
CA GLU A 356 -26.26 4.56 -17.43
C GLU A 356 -26.97 4.41 -16.07
N ARG A 357 -27.81 3.39 -15.92
CA ARG A 357 -28.44 3.05 -14.64
C ARG A 357 -27.39 2.66 -13.60
N GLU A 358 -26.54 1.68 -13.91
CA GLU A 358 -25.49 1.19 -13.01
C GLU A 358 -24.55 2.33 -12.58
N LYS A 359 -24.05 3.11 -13.56
CA LYS A 359 -23.20 4.28 -13.30
C LYS A 359 -23.86 5.26 -12.34
N THR A 360 -25.17 5.47 -12.46
CA THR A 360 -25.93 6.37 -11.58
C THR A 360 -26.12 5.77 -10.18
N GLU A 361 -26.41 4.47 -10.09
CA GLU A 361 -26.58 3.75 -8.83
C GLU A 361 -25.28 3.64 -8.04
N SER A 362 -24.15 3.36 -8.70
CA SER A 362 -22.83 3.33 -8.06
C SER A 362 -22.42 4.67 -7.45
N MET A 363 -22.88 5.79 -8.02
CA MET A 363 -22.66 7.13 -7.45
C MET A 363 -23.49 7.40 -6.18
N LEU A 364 -24.55 6.62 -5.94
CA LEU A 364 -25.43 6.74 -4.77
C LEU A 364 -24.98 5.89 -3.58
N VAL A 365 -23.96 5.05 -3.74
CA VAL A 365 -23.39 4.26 -2.63
C VAL A 365 -22.78 5.22 -1.62
N VAL A 366 -23.54 5.50 -0.56
CA VAL A 366 -23.12 6.31 0.57
C VAL A 366 -22.06 5.52 1.34
N THR A 367 -20.82 6.01 1.39
CA THR A 367 -19.86 5.57 2.41
C THR A 367 -20.46 5.96 3.75
N SER A 368 -20.84 4.97 4.55
CA SER A 368 -21.47 5.18 5.85
C SER A 368 -20.64 6.13 6.71
N GLU A 369 -21.26 7.28 7.00
CA GLU A 369 -21.03 8.21 8.09
C GLU A 369 -19.65 8.90 8.17
N ASP A 370 -19.75 10.23 8.30
CA ASP A 370 -18.74 11.11 8.87
C ASP A 370 -18.24 10.54 10.21
N GLU A 371 -17.24 9.65 10.20
CA GLU A 371 -16.38 9.53 11.37
C GLU A 371 -15.54 10.80 11.44
N GLU A 372 -15.84 11.63 12.44
CA GLU A 372 -15.02 12.77 12.85
C GLU A 372 -13.55 12.36 12.81
N CYS A 373 -12.81 12.93 11.85
CA CYS A 373 -11.40 12.69 11.68
C CYS A 373 -10.68 13.06 12.99
N VAL A 374 -10.35 12.04 13.79
CA VAL A 374 -9.57 12.18 15.02
C VAL A 374 -8.29 12.93 14.64
N PRO A 375 -7.90 14.00 15.36
CA PRO A 375 -6.80 14.84 14.94
C PRO A 375 -5.47 14.11 15.16
N SER A 376 -5.07 13.28 14.19
CA SER A 376 -3.70 12.77 14.11
C SER A 376 -2.81 13.95 13.71
N ARG A 377 -1.83 14.25 14.56
CA ARG A 377 -0.68 15.10 14.23
C ARG A 377 0.17 14.38 13.19
N ASP A 378 1.00 15.15 12.50
CA ASP A 378 2.17 14.71 11.72
C ASP A 378 2.00 14.58 10.19
N VAL A 379 2.64 15.54 9.51
CA VAL A 379 3.01 15.63 8.09
C VAL A 379 1.88 15.67 7.05
N SER A 380 0.88 14.78 7.13
CA SER A 380 -0.25 14.70 6.19
C SER A 380 -0.97 16.04 5.99
N ARG A 381 -1.19 16.79 7.08
CA ARG A 381 -1.84 18.12 7.08
C ARG A 381 -1.14 19.20 6.26
N HIS A 382 0.17 19.08 6.05
CA HIS A 382 0.94 20.04 5.24
C HIS A 382 0.73 19.83 3.73
N PHE A 383 0.26 18.65 3.34
CA PHE A 383 -0.02 18.27 1.96
C PHE A 383 -1.53 18.19 1.65
N GLU A 384 -2.36 18.39 2.67
CA GLU A 384 -3.81 18.42 2.56
C GLU A 384 -4.26 19.74 1.94
N ASP A 385 -4.67 19.70 0.68
CA ASP A 385 -5.70 20.62 0.21
C ASP A 385 -7.07 20.14 0.75
N LEU A 386 -7.41 20.58 1.97
CA LEU A 386 -8.70 20.28 2.62
C LEU A 386 -9.92 20.79 1.82
N SER A 387 -9.71 21.64 0.81
CA SER A 387 -10.75 22.18 -0.06
C SER A 387 -11.14 21.23 -1.20
N TYR A 388 -10.32 20.21 -1.46
CA TYR A 388 -10.60 19.22 -2.49
C TYR A 388 -10.09 17.86 -2.03
N GLY A 389 -11.00 17.04 -1.51
CA GLY A 389 -10.84 15.60 -1.36
C GLY A 389 -12.06 14.93 -1.96
N TYR A 390 -12.28 13.65 -1.63
CA TYR A 390 -13.55 12.96 -1.84
C TYR A 390 -14.69 13.53 -0.95
N LYS A 391 -14.72 14.85 -0.75
CA LYS A 391 -15.81 15.56 -0.09
C LYS A 391 -16.91 15.73 -1.13
N ASN A 392 -17.78 14.72 -1.16
CA ASN A 392 -19.02 14.58 -1.92
C ASN A 392 -18.93 13.70 -3.19
N PHE A 393 -19.10 12.38 -3.01
CA PHE A 393 -19.95 11.59 -3.92
C PHE A 393 -21.37 12.19 -4.04
N SER A 394 -21.75 13.08 -3.13
CA SER A 394 -23.09 13.65 -3.00
C SER A 394 -23.29 15.05 -3.59
N ARG A 395 -22.69 15.40 -4.73
CA ARG A 395 -23.31 16.44 -5.56
C ARG A 395 -24.32 15.77 -6.46
N ARG A 396 -25.56 15.65 -5.97
CA ARG A 396 -26.75 15.41 -6.81
C ARG A 396 -26.61 16.26 -8.08
N GLY A 397 -26.36 15.63 -9.23
CA GLY A 397 -26.30 16.29 -10.54
C GLY A 397 -24.93 16.45 -11.20
N GLU A 398 -23.81 15.93 -10.69
CA GLU A 398 -22.58 15.84 -11.50
C GLU A 398 -22.66 14.69 -12.50
N HIS A 399 -22.47 15.00 -13.79
CA HIS A 399 -22.52 14.04 -14.90
C HIS A 399 -21.14 13.47 -15.17
N VAL A 400 -20.93 12.18 -14.88
CA VAL A 400 -19.78 11.42 -15.37
C VAL A 400 -20.01 11.10 -16.85
N PRO A 401 -19.19 11.63 -17.78
CA PRO A 401 -19.37 11.37 -19.20
C PRO A 401 -19.07 9.91 -19.52
N THR A 402 -19.82 9.36 -20.48
CA THR A 402 -19.63 7.98 -20.92
C THR A 402 -18.55 7.91 -21.99
N LEU A 403 -17.45 7.21 -21.67
CA LEU A 403 -16.38 6.88 -22.61
C LEU A 403 -16.53 5.44 -23.06
N ARG A 404 -16.59 5.18 -24.37
CA ARG A 404 -16.59 3.81 -24.89
C ARG A 404 -15.15 3.32 -24.94
N VAL A 405 -14.89 2.09 -24.50
CA VAL A 405 -13.53 1.49 -24.56
C VAL A 405 -12.95 1.51 -25.99
N LEU A 406 -13.79 1.35 -27.01
CA LEU A 406 -13.41 1.44 -28.42
C LEU A 406 -12.87 2.81 -28.86
N ASP A 407 -13.23 3.88 -28.14
CA ASP A 407 -12.74 5.23 -28.46
C ASP A 407 -11.29 5.41 -27.98
N TYR A 408 -10.90 4.74 -26.89
CA TYR A 408 -9.52 4.73 -26.38
C TYR A 408 -9.29 3.56 -25.41
N SER A 409 -8.66 2.49 -25.88
CA SER A 409 -8.30 1.30 -25.10
C SER A 409 -6.81 1.26 -24.74
N TRP A 410 -6.46 0.51 -23.69
CA TRP A 410 -5.06 0.22 -23.37
C TRP A 410 -4.37 -0.55 -24.51
N GLU A 411 -5.03 -1.59 -25.02
CA GLU A 411 -4.51 -2.49 -26.07
C GLU A 411 -4.19 -1.76 -27.37
N ASP A 412 -5.11 -0.92 -27.86
CA ASP A 412 -4.94 -0.27 -29.17
C ASP A 412 -4.17 1.05 -29.10
N HIS A 413 -4.23 1.76 -27.96
CA HIS A 413 -3.73 3.14 -27.87
C HIS A 413 -2.76 3.35 -26.69
N GLY A 414 -3.20 3.04 -25.47
CA GLY A 414 -2.48 3.38 -24.25
C GLY A 414 -1.09 2.75 -24.16
N PHE A 415 -0.99 1.45 -24.46
CA PHE A 415 0.27 0.70 -24.45
C PHE A 415 1.30 1.34 -25.39
N SER A 416 0.91 1.58 -26.65
CA SER A 416 1.77 2.17 -27.68
C SER A 416 2.24 3.57 -27.30
N LEU A 417 1.36 4.39 -26.71
CA LEU A 417 1.71 5.73 -26.24
C LEU A 417 2.75 5.68 -25.12
N VAL A 418 2.51 4.86 -24.08
CA VAL A 418 3.42 4.74 -22.94
C VAL A 418 4.75 4.19 -23.40
N ASN A 419 4.76 3.10 -24.18
CA ASN A 419 6.00 2.46 -24.61
C ASN A 419 6.84 3.35 -25.55
N ARG A 420 6.20 4.26 -26.30
CA ARG A 420 6.91 5.24 -27.13
C ARG A 420 7.56 6.37 -26.32
N LEU A 421 6.94 6.77 -25.20
CA LEU A 421 7.38 7.91 -24.39
C LEU A 421 8.26 7.50 -23.20
N TYR A 422 8.06 6.29 -22.69
CA TYR A 422 8.86 5.67 -21.64
C TYR A 422 9.02 4.17 -21.96
N PRO A 423 10.04 3.81 -22.77
CA PRO A 423 10.28 2.44 -23.23
C PRO A 423 10.40 1.45 -22.07
N ASP A 424 10.04 0.19 -22.32
CA ASP A 424 10.02 -0.93 -21.37
C ASP A 424 8.95 -0.80 -20.27
N PHE A 425 8.57 0.42 -19.91
CA PHE A 425 7.55 0.63 -18.89
C PHE A 425 6.14 0.24 -19.34
N GLY A 426 5.82 0.44 -20.63
CA GLY A 426 4.56 -0.03 -21.21
C GLY A 426 4.38 -1.54 -21.04
N GLN A 427 5.46 -2.31 -21.22
CA GLN A 427 5.48 -3.76 -21.03
C GLN A 427 5.26 -4.15 -19.56
N LEU A 428 5.89 -3.45 -18.61
CA LEU A 428 5.70 -3.70 -17.17
C LEU A 428 4.25 -3.47 -16.72
N LEU A 429 3.62 -2.40 -17.21
CA LEU A 429 2.21 -2.14 -16.92
C LEU A 429 1.29 -3.18 -17.55
N ASP A 430 1.54 -3.53 -18.80
CA ASP A 430 0.74 -4.54 -19.51
C ASP A 430 0.78 -5.89 -18.79
N GLU A 431 2.00 -6.36 -18.45
CA GLU A 431 2.19 -7.57 -17.63
C GLU A 431 1.41 -7.49 -16.31
N LYS A 432 1.48 -6.36 -15.61
CA LYS A 432 0.78 -6.15 -14.34
C LYS A 432 -0.73 -6.20 -14.49
N PHE A 433 -1.29 -5.56 -15.53
CA PHE A 433 -2.73 -5.58 -15.80
C PHE A 433 -3.20 -6.97 -16.19
N GLN A 434 -2.45 -7.68 -17.04
CA GLN A 434 -2.78 -9.04 -17.44
C GLN A 434 -2.72 -10.02 -16.26
N ILE A 435 -1.72 -9.91 -15.38
CA ILE A 435 -1.63 -10.72 -14.17
C ILE A 435 -2.83 -10.44 -13.27
N ALA A 436 -3.12 -9.17 -12.97
CA ALA A 436 -4.24 -8.81 -12.09
C ALA A 436 -5.59 -9.30 -12.65
N TYR A 437 -5.83 -9.12 -13.95
CA TYR A 437 -7.07 -9.50 -14.61
C TYR A 437 -7.26 -11.02 -14.64
N ASN A 438 -6.20 -11.78 -14.92
CA ASN A 438 -6.26 -13.23 -15.13
C ASN A 438 -5.98 -14.06 -13.87
N LEU A 439 -5.51 -13.46 -12.78
CA LEU A 439 -5.14 -14.19 -11.56
C LEU A 439 -6.33 -14.99 -11.02
N THR A 440 -6.17 -16.31 -10.97
CA THR A 440 -7.15 -17.23 -10.42
C THR A 440 -6.45 -18.44 -9.81
N TYR A 441 -7.00 -18.93 -8.71
CA TYR A 441 -6.64 -20.22 -8.13
C TYR A 441 -7.67 -21.31 -8.48
N ASN A 442 -8.67 -20.95 -9.30
CA ASN A 442 -9.85 -21.75 -9.59
C ASN A 442 -10.58 -22.16 -8.31
N THR A 443 -10.73 -21.21 -7.39
CA THR A 443 -11.36 -21.40 -6.09
C THR A 443 -12.39 -20.32 -5.81
N MET A 444 -13.47 -20.68 -5.11
CA MET A 444 -14.46 -19.76 -4.56
C MET A 444 -14.69 -20.11 -3.10
N ALA A 445 -14.22 -19.26 -2.18
CA ALA A 445 -14.15 -19.59 -0.74
C ALA A 445 -13.51 -20.97 -0.49
N THR A 446 -14.26 -21.94 0.03
CA THR A 446 -13.79 -23.31 0.29
C THR A 446 -13.87 -24.24 -0.93
N HIS A 447 -14.56 -23.83 -2.00
CA HIS A 447 -14.78 -24.63 -3.20
C HIS A 447 -13.58 -24.57 -4.14
N GLN A 448 -13.25 -25.71 -4.75
CA GLN A 448 -12.12 -25.90 -5.66
C GLN A 448 -12.61 -26.25 -7.07
N GLY A 449 -11.82 -25.94 -8.09
CA GLY A 449 -12.16 -26.21 -9.50
C GLY A 449 -13.25 -25.30 -10.07
N VAL A 450 -13.45 -24.12 -9.51
CA VAL A 450 -14.47 -23.15 -9.93
C VAL A 450 -13.85 -22.14 -10.89
N ASP A 451 -14.45 -21.96 -12.08
CA ASP A 451 -14.08 -20.86 -12.98
C ASP A 451 -14.64 -19.53 -12.47
N THR A 452 -13.74 -18.63 -12.07
CA THR A 452 -14.08 -17.31 -11.53
C THR A 452 -13.96 -16.19 -12.56
N SER A 453 -13.69 -16.50 -13.83
CA SER A 453 -13.49 -15.51 -14.90
C SER A 453 -14.63 -14.50 -15.00
N MET A 454 -15.86 -14.98 -14.89
CA MET A 454 -17.06 -14.14 -14.90
C MET A 454 -17.11 -13.13 -13.75
N LEU A 455 -16.89 -13.60 -12.52
CA LEU A 455 -16.90 -12.74 -11.33
C LEU A 455 -15.79 -11.69 -11.41
N ARG A 456 -14.56 -12.11 -11.76
CA ARG A 456 -13.42 -11.19 -11.90
C ARG A 456 -13.68 -10.12 -12.98
N ARG A 457 -14.24 -10.51 -14.12
CA ARG A 457 -14.61 -9.58 -15.19
C ARG A 457 -15.72 -8.62 -14.77
N ALA A 458 -16.72 -9.09 -14.01
CA ALA A 458 -17.77 -8.24 -13.47
C ALA A 458 -17.20 -7.18 -12.53
N ILE A 459 -16.32 -7.55 -11.59
CA ILE A 459 -15.64 -6.61 -10.68
C ILE A 459 -14.83 -5.58 -11.46
N TRP A 460 -14.02 -6.03 -12.44
CA TRP A 460 -13.21 -5.15 -13.28
C TRP A 460 -14.07 -4.12 -14.04
N ASN A 461 -15.15 -4.58 -14.66
CA ASN A 461 -16.05 -3.74 -15.43
C ASN A 461 -16.87 -2.80 -14.54
N TYR A 462 -17.28 -3.24 -13.35
CA TYR A 462 -17.97 -2.43 -12.35
C TYR A 462 -17.12 -1.22 -11.95
N ILE A 463 -15.84 -1.45 -11.62
CA ILE A 463 -14.91 -0.36 -11.29
C ILE A 463 -14.78 0.60 -12.49
N HIS A 464 -14.62 0.09 -13.72
CA HIS A 464 -14.60 0.93 -14.92
C HIS A 464 -15.90 1.74 -15.10
N CYS A 465 -17.07 1.16 -14.80
CA CYS A 465 -18.36 1.83 -14.87
C CYS A 465 -18.44 3.00 -13.88
N MET A 466 -17.93 2.84 -12.66
CA MET A 466 -17.83 3.94 -11.68
C MET A 466 -17.05 5.15 -12.22
N PHE A 467 -16.08 4.92 -13.10
CA PHE A 467 -15.30 5.97 -13.78
C PHE A 467 -15.84 6.37 -15.16
N GLY A 468 -17.04 5.92 -15.53
CA GLY A 468 -17.70 6.28 -16.79
C GLY A 468 -17.23 5.52 -18.02
N ILE A 469 -16.46 4.43 -17.86
CA ILE A 469 -15.91 3.64 -18.96
C ILE A 469 -16.85 2.48 -19.28
N ARG A 470 -17.41 2.47 -20.49
CA ARG A 470 -18.32 1.42 -20.98
C ARG A 470 -17.59 0.41 -21.85
N GLY A 471 -17.58 -0.85 -21.40
CA GLY A 471 -17.06 -2.02 -22.13
C GLY A 471 -17.88 -2.41 -23.37
N GLN A 472 -17.44 -3.45 -24.09
CA GLN A 472 -18.11 -3.98 -25.28
C GLN A 472 -19.30 -4.91 -24.96
N ALA A 473 -20.08 -5.23 -25.99
CA ALA A 473 -21.36 -5.90 -25.88
C ALA A 473 -21.36 -7.31 -25.27
N GLU A 474 -20.29 -8.07 -25.48
CA GLU A 474 -20.09 -9.40 -24.87
C GLU A 474 -19.97 -9.35 -23.33
N THR A 475 -19.89 -8.16 -22.74
CA THR A 475 -19.88 -7.96 -21.28
C THR A 475 -21.25 -7.63 -20.69
N ALA A 476 -22.31 -7.53 -21.51
CA ALA A 476 -23.58 -6.97 -21.06
C ALA A 476 -24.66 -7.95 -20.62
N SER A 477 -24.55 -9.20 -21.02
CA SER A 477 -25.28 -10.33 -20.41
C SER A 477 -24.93 -10.48 -18.92
N PHE A 478 -23.83 -9.87 -18.47
CA PHE A 478 -23.31 -9.94 -17.09
C PHE A 478 -23.74 -8.75 -16.20
N TRP A 479 -24.30 -7.68 -16.78
CA TRP A 479 -24.91 -6.56 -16.03
C TRP A 479 -26.38 -6.87 -15.70
N ARG A 480 -26.65 -8.04 -15.09
CA ARG A 480 -27.95 -8.24 -14.44
C ARG A 480 -27.87 -7.57 -13.07
N PRO A 481 -28.83 -6.70 -12.72
CA PRO A 481 -28.87 -6.04 -11.40
C PRO A 481 -28.96 -7.03 -10.22
N ASP A 482 -29.09 -8.34 -10.49
CA ASP A 482 -29.13 -9.41 -9.50
C ASP A 482 -27.73 -9.94 -9.10
N PHE A 483 -26.63 -9.36 -9.58
CA PHE A 483 -25.27 -9.86 -9.35
C PHE A 483 -24.52 -9.22 -8.15
N LEU A 484 -24.95 -8.04 -7.70
CA LEU A 484 -24.37 -7.34 -6.53
C LEU A 484 -25.33 -7.28 -5.36
#